data_AF-E0W2P8-F1
#
_entry.id   AF-E0W2P8-F1
#
_cell.length_a   1.000
_cell.length_b   1.000
_cell.length_c   1.000
_cell.angle_alpha   90.00
_cell.angle_beta   90.00
_cell.angle_gamma   90.00
#
_symmetry.space_group_name_H-M   'P 1'
#
loop_
_entity.id
_entity.type
_entity.pdbx_description
1 polymer ?
#
loop_
_entity_poly.entity_id
_entity_poly.type
_entity_poly.pdbx_seq_one_letter_code
_entity_poly.pdbx_strand_id
1 'polypeptide(L)'
;MVRQRIVELAHNGVRPCDISRQLRVSHGCVSKILSRYYETGSFKAGVIGGSKPKVATPPVVDAIANYKRENPTMFAWEIRDRLLAEGICSQDNVPSVSSINR
;
A
#
# COMPACT_ATOMS: atom_id res chain seq x y z
N MET A 1 16.45 -13.29 6.51
CA MET A 1 17.87 -13.63 6.60
C MET A 1 18.57 -13.66 5.24
N VAL A 2 18.08 -14.42 4.24
CA VAL A 2 18.76 -14.53 2.93
C VAL A 2 18.90 -13.20 2.17
N ARG A 3 17.84 -12.38 2.10
CA ARG A 3 17.87 -11.06 1.42
C ARG A 3 18.91 -10.11 2.03
N GLN A 4 19.01 -10.08 3.36
CA GLN A 4 20.02 -9.29 4.07
C GLN A 4 21.43 -9.83 3.77
N ARG A 5 21.61 -11.16 3.81
CA ARG A 5 22.91 -11.78 3.53
C ARG A 5 23.39 -11.52 2.10
N ILE A 6 22.48 -11.48 1.12
CA ILE A 6 22.77 -11.08 -0.27
C ILE A 6 23.38 -9.68 -0.31
N VAL A 7 22.78 -8.73 0.42
CA VAL A 7 23.26 -7.34 0.48
C VAL A 7 24.62 -7.25 1.18
N GLU A 8 24.79 -7.92 2.31
CA GLU A 8 26.06 -7.95 3.06
C GLU A 8 27.22 -8.47 2.21
N LEU A 9 27.02 -9.58 1.48
CA LEU A 9 28.06 -10.15 0.62
C LEU A 9 28.40 -9.21 -0.54
N ALA A 10 27.40 -8.55 -1.13
CA ALA A 10 27.64 -7.57 -2.17
C ALA A 10 28.42 -6.34 -1.65
N HIS A 11 28.14 -5.88 -0.43
CA HIS A 11 28.90 -4.80 0.23
C HIS A 11 30.35 -5.21 0.51
N ASN A 12 30.59 -6.48 0.83
CA ASN A 12 31.94 -7.04 0.99
C ASN A 12 32.64 -7.32 -0.35
N GLY A 13 32.09 -6.87 -1.47
CA GLY A 13 32.70 -7.00 -2.81
C GLY A 13 32.54 -8.37 -3.46
N VAL A 14 31.72 -9.26 -2.92
CA VAL A 14 31.46 -10.58 -3.52
C VAL A 14 30.61 -10.43 -4.77
N ARG A 15 31.00 -11.10 -5.87
CA ARG A 15 30.29 -10.99 -7.15
C ARG A 15 28.89 -11.63 -7.05
N PRO A 16 27.86 -11.06 -7.70
CA PRO A 16 26.50 -11.62 -7.68
C PRO A 16 26.39 -13.09 -8.09
N CYS A 17 27.23 -13.56 -9.02
CA CYS A 17 27.30 -14.96 -9.42
C CYS A 17 27.77 -15.89 -8.30
N ASP A 18 28.71 -15.43 -7.47
CA ASP A 18 29.23 -16.19 -6.33
C ASP A 18 28.24 -16.18 -5.17
N ILE A 19 27.58 -15.04 -4.94
CA ILE A 19 26.47 -14.93 -3.98
C ILE A 19 25.36 -15.94 -4.31
N SER A 20 24.99 -16.04 -5.59
CA SER A 20 23.97 -16.99 -6.07
C SER A 20 24.36 -18.44 -5.74
N ARG A 21 25.61 -18.83 -5.99
CA ARG A 21 26.11 -20.18 -5.69
C ARG A 21 26.19 -20.45 -4.19
N GLN A 22 26.75 -19.52 -3.41
CA GLN A 22 26.95 -19.66 -1.97
C GLN A 22 25.61 -19.76 -1.21
N LEU A 23 24.65 -18.91 -1.55
CA LEU A 23 23.36 -18.85 -0.86
C LEU A 23 22.30 -19.77 -1.47
N ARG A 24 22.63 -20.50 -2.54
CA ARG A 24 21.71 -21.38 -3.28
C ARG A 24 20.43 -20.66 -3.72
N VAL A 25 20.60 -19.44 -4.23
CA VAL A 25 19.52 -18.58 -4.73
C VAL A 25 19.73 -18.35 -6.22
N SER A 26 18.65 -18.28 -7.00
CA SER A 26 18.76 -18.01 -8.44
C SER A 26 19.41 -16.66 -8.72
N HIS A 27 20.22 -16.58 -9.77
CA HIS A 27 20.89 -15.34 -10.19
C HIS A 27 19.88 -14.18 -10.37
N GLY A 28 18.71 -14.46 -10.95
CA GLY A 28 17.64 -13.46 -11.11
C GLY A 28 17.07 -12.94 -9.78
N CYS A 29 17.01 -13.78 -8.73
CA CYS A 29 16.59 -13.33 -7.41
C CYS A 29 17.66 -12.45 -6.75
N VAL A 30 18.95 -12.81 -6.85
CA VAL A 30 20.07 -11.98 -6.37
C VAL A 30 20.05 -10.60 -7.06
N SER A 31 19.97 -10.59 -8.39
CA SER A 31 19.88 -9.34 -9.17
C SER A 31 18.68 -8.48 -8.74
N LYS A 32 17.49 -9.06 -8.65
CA LYS A 32 16.26 -8.33 -8.24
C LYS A 32 16.36 -7.74 -6.82
N ILE A 33 17.02 -8.44 -5.90
CA ILE A 33 17.21 -7.94 -4.53
C ILE A 33 18.20 -6.79 -4.50
N LEU A 34 19.35 -6.94 -5.18
CA LEU A 34 20.39 -5.90 -5.22
C LEU A 34 19.90 -4.64 -5.93
N SER A 35 19.24 -4.76 -7.08
CA SER A 35 18.65 -3.61 -7.79
C SER A 35 17.70 -2.82 -6.90
N ARG A 36 16.73 -3.50 -6.26
CA ARG A 36 15.82 -2.83 -5.31
C ARG A 36 16.56 -2.21 -4.13
N TYR A 37 17.57 -2.88 -3.60
CA TYR A 37 18.34 -2.37 -2.46
C TYR A 37 19.09 -1.09 -2.84
N TYR A 38 19.70 -1.01 -4.02
CA TYR A 38 20.36 0.22 -4.46
C TYR A 38 19.38 1.37 -4.74
N GLU A 39 18.16 1.05 -5.19
CA GLU A 39 17.11 2.05 -5.43
C GLU A 39 16.45 2.58 -4.14
N THR A 40 16.25 1.71 -3.14
CA THR A 40 15.38 2.01 -1.97
C THR A 40 16.07 1.93 -0.62
N GLY A 41 17.29 1.39 -0.54
CA GLY A 41 17.98 1.04 0.70
C GLY A 41 17.35 -0.12 1.48
N SER A 42 16.27 -0.73 0.98
CA SER A 42 15.51 -1.74 1.70
C SER A 42 15.72 -3.14 1.14
N PHE A 43 16.19 -4.05 1.99
CA PHE A 43 16.21 -5.48 1.68
C PHE A 43 14.86 -6.15 2.00
N LYS A 44 13.84 -5.43 2.47
CA LYS A 44 12.52 -6.01 2.73
C LYS A 44 11.82 -6.38 1.41
N ALA A 45 10.97 -7.40 1.46
CA ALA A 45 10.06 -7.66 0.34
C ALA A 45 9.06 -6.51 0.23
N GLY A 46 8.57 -6.23 -0.98
CA GLY A 46 7.44 -5.33 -1.14
C GLY A 46 6.19 -5.95 -0.52
N VAL A 47 5.19 -5.12 -0.25
CA VAL A 47 3.86 -5.59 0.18
C VAL A 47 3.24 -6.36 -0.99
N ILE A 48 2.84 -7.61 -0.74
CA ILE A 48 2.15 -8.47 -1.71
C ILE A 48 0.72 -8.62 -1.22
N GLY A 49 -0.24 -8.44 -2.13
CA GLY A 49 -1.66 -8.48 -1.79
C GLY A 49 -2.23 -7.11 -1.40
N GLY A 50 -3.53 -7.11 -1.09
CA GLY A 50 -4.32 -5.90 -0.92
C GLY A 50 -5.03 -5.47 -2.20
N SER A 51 -6.08 -4.68 -2.03
CA SER A 51 -6.81 -4.06 -3.14
C SER A 51 -6.72 -2.55 -3.00
N LYS A 52 -6.70 -1.85 -4.14
CA LYS A 52 -6.87 -0.39 -4.12
C LYS A 52 -8.27 -0.06 -3.58
N PRO A 53 -8.42 0.93 -2.68
CA PRO A 53 -9.73 1.34 -2.19
C PRO A 53 -10.64 1.73 -3.36
N LYS A 54 -11.79 1.05 -3.51
CA LYS A 54 -12.75 1.34 -4.59
C LYS A 54 -13.73 2.45 -4.23
N VAL A 55 -14.17 2.49 -2.96
CA VAL A 55 -15.19 3.43 -2.46
C VAL A 55 -14.65 4.38 -1.40
N ALA A 56 -13.66 3.95 -0.60
CA ALA A 56 -12.95 4.78 0.37
C ALA A 56 -11.76 5.49 -0.30
N THR A 57 -12.04 6.24 -1.36
CA THR A 57 -11.02 7.07 -2.02
C THR A 57 -10.66 8.26 -1.12
N PRO A 58 -9.45 8.84 -1.22
CA PRO A 58 -9.06 9.99 -0.40
C PRO A 58 -10.10 11.13 -0.33
N PRO A 59 -10.66 11.63 -1.45
CA PRO A 59 -11.65 12.72 -1.38
C PRO A 59 -12.93 12.33 -0.64
N VAL A 60 -13.35 11.07 -0.73
CA VAL A 60 -14.54 10.57 -0.01
C VAL A 60 -14.26 10.49 1.49
N VAL A 61 -13.10 9.98 1.88
CA VAL A 61 -12.68 9.90 3.29
C VAL A 61 -12.57 11.30 3.90
N ASP A 62 -11.97 12.24 3.18
CA ASP A 62 -11.83 13.62 3.63
C ASP A 62 -13.20 14.31 3.80
N ALA A 63 -14.12 14.09 2.86
CA ALA A 63 -15.49 14.60 2.95
C ALA A 63 -16.25 14.03 4.16
N ILE A 64 -16.18 12.71 4.38
CA ILE A 64 -16.78 12.05 5.56
C ILE A 64 -16.23 12.67 6.85
N ALA A 65 -14.91 12.84 6.93
CA ALA A 65 -14.24 13.44 8.10
C ALA A 65 -14.67 14.90 8.31
N ASN A 66 -14.86 15.66 7.22
CA ASN A 66 -15.34 17.04 7.28
C ASN A 66 -16.78 17.13 7.79
N TYR A 67 -17.69 16.33 7.25
CA TYR A 67 -19.09 16.32 7.70
C TYR A 67 -19.21 15.92 9.16
N LYS A 68 -18.43 14.93 9.62
CA LYS A 68 -18.38 14.53 11.04
C LYS A 68 -17.77 15.59 11.94
N ARG A 69 -16.83 16.40 11.44
CA ARG A 69 -16.25 17.49 12.21
C ARG A 69 -17.21 18.67 12.35
N GLU A 70 -17.93 18.99 11.29
CA GLU A 70 -18.96 20.04 11.28
C GLU A 70 -20.19 19.64 12.11
N ASN A 71 -20.62 18.39 11.99
CA ASN A 71 -21.75 17.84 12.73
C ASN A 71 -21.44 16.42 13.25
N PRO A 72 -20.93 16.29 14.49
CA PRO A 72 -20.59 15.00 15.08
C PRO A 72 -21.78 14.02 15.21
N THR A 73 -23.01 14.53 15.34
CA THR A 73 -24.21 13.71 15.50
C THR A 73 -24.79 13.21 14.18
N MET A 74 -24.26 13.67 13.03
CA MET A 74 -24.72 13.25 11.71
C MET A 74 -24.60 11.74 11.53
N PHE A 75 -25.68 11.08 11.13
CA PHE A 75 -25.72 9.64 10.91
C PHE A 75 -25.02 9.24 9.61
N ALA A 76 -24.53 8.00 9.54
CA ALA A 76 -23.83 7.51 8.35
C ALA A 76 -24.70 7.45 7.08
N TRP A 77 -26.02 7.29 7.21
CA TRP A 77 -26.92 7.38 6.07
C TRP A 77 -27.07 8.83 5.57
N GLU A 78 -27.07 9.82 6.47
CA GLU A 78 -27.09 11.24 6.11
C GLU A 78 -25.80 11.65 5.39
N ILE A 79 -24.65 11.15 5.88
CA ILE A 79 -23.36 11.31 5.21
C ILE A 79 -23.40 10.72 3.80
N ARG A 80 -23.97 9.52 3.65
CA ARG A 80 -24.10 8.86 2.34
C ARG A 80 -24.92 9.71 1.36
N ASP A 81 -26.06 10.23 1.81
CA ASP A 81 -26.94 11.01 0.96
C ASP A 81 -26.31 12.38 0.62
N ARG A 82 -25.55 12.98 1.54
CA ARG A 82 -24.80 14.21 1.29
C ARG A 82 -23.65 14.02 0.30
N LEU A 83 -22.91 12.90 0.38
CA LEU A 83 -21.89 12.54 -0.60
C LEU A 83 -22.44 12.43 -2.03
N LEU A 84 -23.67 11.94 -2.18
CA LEU A 84 -24.37 11.87 -3.47
C LEU A 84 -24.87 13.25 -3.91
N ALA A 85 -25.46 14.03 -2.99
CA ALA A 85 -26.01 15.35 -3.28
C ALA A 85 -24.93 16.37 -3.71
N GLU A 86 -23.75 16.31 -3.10
CA GLU A 86 -22.62 17.18 -3.43
C GLU A 86 -21.79 16.64 -4.62
N GLY A 87 -22.19 15.51 -5.21
CA GLY A 87 -21.51 14.92 -6.38
C GLY A 87 -20.11 14.35 -6.10
N ILE A 88 -19.76 14.17 -4.82
CA ILE A 88 -18.49 13.56 -4.40
C ILE A 88 -18.48 12.07 -4.76
N CYS A 89 -19.65 11.43 -4.63
CA CYS A 89 -19.89 10.06 -5.06
C CYS A 89 -21.03 9.99 -6.08
N SER A 90 -20.98 8.97 -6.93
CA SER A 90 -22.07 8.45 -7.76
C SER A 90 -22.73 7.24 -7.08
N GLN A 91 -23.87 6.80 -7.61
CA GLN A 91 -24.57 5.59 -7.13
C GLN A 91 -23.66 4.34 -7.13
N ASP A 92 -22.68 4.26 -8.02
CA ASP A 92 -21.81 3.09 -8.18
C ASP A 92 -20.60 3.07 -7.23
N ASN A 93 -20.19 4.23 -6.71
CA ASN A 93 -18.97 4.35 -5.89
C ASN A 93 -19.23 4.87 -4.47
N VAL A 94 -20.48 5.22 -4.14
CA VAL A 94 -20.85 5.66 -2.80
C VAL A 94 -20.62 4.53 -1.78
N PRO A 95 -19.94 4.81 -0.65
CA PRO A 95 -19.71 3.81 0.37
C PRO A 95 -21.01 3.39 1.06
N SER A 96 -21.11 2.12 1.46
CA SER A 96 -22.23 1.64 2.29
C SER A 96 -22.21 2.33 3.65
N VAL A 97 -23.37 2.38 4.32
CA VAL A 97 -23.49 2.90 5.71
C VAL A 97 -22.48 2.20 6.65
N SER A 98 -22.28 0.90 6.48
CA SER A 98 -21.29 0.13 7.24
C SER A 98 -19.84 0.51 6.93
N SER A 99 -19.55 0.94 5.69
CA SER A 99 -18.21 1.38 5.29
C SER A 99 -17.89 2.79 5.81
N ILE A 100 -18.90 3.65 5.92
CA ILE A 100 -18.78 5.00 6.48
C ILE A 100 -18.49 4.96 7.99
N ASN A 101 -19.03 3.97 8.70
CA ASN A 101 -18.84 3.80 10.14
C ASN A 101 -17.55 3.06 10.53
N ARG A 102 -16.78 2.55 9.57
CA ARG A 102 -15.53 1.82 9.82
C ARG A 102 -14.38 2.79 9.99
#